data_AF-A0A957DGV9-F1
#
_entry.id   AF-A0A957DGV9-F1
#
_cell.length_a   1.000
_cell.length_b   1.000
_cell.length_c   1.000
_cell.angle_alpha   90.00
_cell.angle_beta   90.00
_cell.angle_gamma   90.00
#
_symmetry.space_group_name_H-M   'P 1'
#
loop_
_entity.id
_entity.type
_entity.pdbx_description
1 polymer ?
#
loop_
_entity_poly.entity_id
_entity_poly.type
_entity_poly.pdbx_seq_one_letter_code
_entity_poly.pdbx_strand_id
1 'polypeptide(L)'
;MLTPANRGPVPLPLRRRWVLTAVAYTLALLGLHQTLSASWGFDYANKWAFTAALALGLLLWLLHRYLPLNHAPDGITPRATLGPGNALTLLRGGLVGLMTGFLFLPSPPGWLGWLPAALYTASAFIDLFDGFAARRAGHATR
;
A
#
# COMPACT_ATOMS: atom_id res chain seq x y z
N MET A 1 13.66 -7.97 -25.66
CA MET A 1 14.69 -6.97 -25.32
C MET A 1 14.01 -5.61 -25.31
N LEU A 2 13.66 -5.07 -24.14
CA LEU A 2 13.12 -3.72 -24.00
C LEU A 2 14.31 -2.75 -23.92
N THR A 3 14.35 -1.76 -24.80
CA THR A 3 15.32 -0.65 -24.82
C THR A 3 15.38 0.00 -23.44
N PRO A 4 16.58 0.35 -22.91
CA PRO A 4 16.65 1.08 -21.65
C PRO A 4 16.06 2.48 -21.87
N ALA A 5 14.77 2.62 -21.56
CA ALA A 5 14.10 3.91 -21.52
C ALA A 5 14.98 4.86 -20.69
N ASN A 6 15.31 6.00 -21.28
CA ASN A 6 16.16 7.04 -20.73
C ASN A 6 15.78 7.33 -19.27
N ARG A 7 16.59 6.86 -18.33
CA ARG A 7 16.32 6.95 -16.89
C ARG A 7 16.72 8.33 -16.38
N GLY A 8 15.91 9.34 -16.66
CA GLY A 8 16.05 10.64 -16.03
C GLY A 8 15.99 10.53 -14.49
N PRO A 9 16.63 11.44 -13.75
CA PRO A 9 16.60 11.42 -12.29
C PRO A 9 15.16 11.56 -11.77
N VAL A 10 14.77 10.73 -10.78
CA VAL A 10 13.43 10.75 -10.17
C VAL A 10 13.14 12.14 -9.57
N PRO A 11 12.06 12.82 -9.97
CA PRO A 11 11.66 14.12 -9.42
C PRO A 11 11.51 14.12 -7.89
N LEU A 12 11.96 15.19 -7.23
CA LEU A 12 11.86 15.37 -5.77
C LEU A 12 10.45 15.14 -5.20
N PRO A 13 9.35 15.60 -5.85
CA PRO A 13 7.99 15.35 -5.34
C PRO A 13 7.62 13.87 -5.25
N LEU A 14 8.11 13.03 -6.16
CA LEU A 14 7.86 11.59 -6.14
C LEU A 14 8.62 10.90 -5.01
N ARG A 15 9.87 11.32 -4.77
CA ARG A 15 10.64 10.87 -3.60
C ARG A 15 9.93 11.23 -2.29
N ARG A 16 9.43 12.46 -2.17
CA ARG A 16 8.70 12.92 -0.97
C ARG A 16 7.44 12.08 -0.74
N ARG A 17 6.69 11.75 -1.80
CA ARG A 17 5.52 10.88 -1.70
C ARG A 17 5.87 9.48 -1.24
N TRP A 18 6.93 8.88 -1.78
CA TRP A 18 7.41 7.59 -1.31
C TRP A 18 7.77 7.63 0.19
N VAL A 19 8.47 8.67 0.64
CA VAL A 19 8.80 8.87 2.07
C VAL A 19 7.53 9.01 2.90
N LEU A 20 6.55 9.81 2.46
CA LEU A 20 5.28 9.97 3.17
C LEU A 20 4.52 8.63 3.28
N THR A 21 4.50 7.83 2.21
CA THR A 21 3.91 6.49 2.23
C THR A 21 4.65 5.56 3.20
N ALA A 22 5.98 5.58 3.19
CA ALA A 22 6.79 4.78 4.10
C ALA A 22 6.55 5.16 5.57
N VAL A 23 6.49 6.46 5.88
CA VAL A 23 6.17 6.97 7.21
C VAL A 23 4.76 6.56 7.63
N ALA A 24 3.77 6.73 6.76
CA ALA A 24 2.39 6.34 7.05
C ALA A 24 2.26 4.84 7.36
N TYR A 25 2.89 3.97 6.57
CA TYR A 25 2.92 2.54 6.84
C TYR A 25 3.65 2.19 8.13
N THR A 26 4.76 2.86 8.43
CA THR A 26 5.50 2.66 9.67
C THR A 26 4.65 3.03 10.88
N LEU A 27 3.97 4.18 10.84
CA LEU A 27 3.07 4.60 11.91
C LEU A 27 1.89 3.64 12.10
N ALA A 28 1.28 3.19 11.00
CA ALA A 28 0.20 2.20 11.06
C ALA A 28 0.66 0.86 11.65
N LEU A 29 1.85 0.38 11.24
CA LEU A 29 2.47 -0.83 11.77
C LEU A 29 2.72 -0.72 13.27
N LEU A 30 3.33 0.39 13.72
CA LEU A 30 3.62 0.64 15.14
C LEU A 30 2.34 0.78 15.98
N GLY A 31 1.31 1.48 15.47
CA GLY A 31 0.04 1.65 16.16
C GLY A 31 -0.70 0.32 16.37
N LEU A 32 -0.76 -0.52 15.33
CA LEU A 32 -1.35 -1.87 15.46
C LEU A 32 -0.48 -2.77 16.33
N HIS A 33 0.85 -2.73 16.18
CA HIS A 33 1.76 -3.51 17.03
C HIS A 33 1.55 -3.19 18.51
N GLN A 34 1.45 -1.91 18.88
CA GLN A 34 1.19 -1.50 20.26
C GLN A 34 -0.16 -2.03 20.76
N THR A 35 -1.20 -1.94 19.93
CA THR A 35 -2.56 -2.42 20.25
C THR A 35 -2.61 -3.94 20.43
N LEU A 36 -1.93 -4.67 19.53
CA LEU A 36 -1.83 -6.12 19.57
C LEU A 36 -0.94 -6.58 20.73
N SER A 37 0.15 -5.88 21.04
CA SER A 37 1.03 -6.22 22.16
C SER A 37 0.29 -6.18 23.49
N ALA A 38 -0.59 -5.19 23.67
CA ALA A 38 -1.36 -5.03 24.90
C ALA A 38 -2.43 -6.11 25.13
N SER A 39 -2.90 -6.78 24.07
CA SER A 39 -4.07 -7.67 24.11
C SER A 39 -3.74 -9.13 23.79
N TRP A 40 -2.80 -9.32 22.88
CA TRP A 40 -2.43 -10.62 22.31
C TRP A 40 -1.03 -11.08 22.75
N GLY A 41 -0.29 -10.19 23.42
CA GLY A 41 1.05 -10.46 23.92
C GLY A 41 2.15 -10.07 22.94
N PHE A 42 3.32 -9.75 23.50
CA PHE A 42 4.44 -9.18 22.76
C PHE A 42 5.00 -10.14 21.69
N ASP A 43 5.04 -11.44 21.96
CA ASP A 43 5.57 -12.44 21.03
C ASP A 43 4.73 -12.56 19.75
N TYR A 44 3.40 -12.60 19.89
CA TYR A 44 2.49 -12.64 18.74
C TYR A 44 2.49 -11.33 17.98
N ALA A 45 2.51 -10.19 18.69
CA ALA A 45 2.60 -8.87 18.07
C ALA A 45 3.89 -8.70 17.25
N ASN A 46 5.04 -9.19 17.74
CA ASN A 46 6.31 -9.15 17.00
C ASN A 46 6.29 -10.02 15.75
N LYS A 47 5.76 -11.25 15.85
CA LYS A 47 5.61 -12.13 14.69
C LYS A 47 4.70 -11.51 13.64
N TRP A 48 3.59 -10.90 14.07
CA TRP A 48 2.67 -10.15 13.21
C TRP A 48 3.38 -8.97 12.53
N ALA A 49 4.13 -8.17 13.30
CA ALA A 49 4.83 -7.01 12.77
C ALA A 49 5.90 -7.41 11.77
N PHE A 50 6.62 -8.52 12.00
CA PHE A 50 7.63 -9.02 11.07
C PHE A 50 7.02 -9.40 9.72
N THR A 51 5.96 -10.21 9.70
CA THR A 51 5.31 -10.63 8.45
C THR A 51 4.63 -9.47 7.73
N ALA A 52 3.98 -8.55 8.45
CA ALA A 52 3.42 -7.33 7.87
C ALA A 52 4.51 -6.39 7.32
N ALA A 53 5.62 -6.21 8.02
CA ALA A 53 6.73 -5.38 7.58
C ALA A 53 7.39 -5.92 6.31
N LEU A 54 7.50 -7.24 6.14
CA LEU A 54 7.98 -7.85 4.89
C LEU A 54 7.07 -7.50 3.71
N ALA A 55 5.76 -7.62 3.88
CA ALA A 55 4.79 -7.30 2.83
C ALA A 55 4.80 -5.81 2.47
N LEU A 56 4.79 -4.92 3.47
CA LEU A 56 4.84 -3.47 3.28
C LEU A 56 6.20 -3.02 2.70
N GLY A 57 7.29 -3.64 3.14
CA GLY A 57 8.63 -3.41 2.62
C GLY A 57 8.75 -3.78 1.15
N LEU A 58 8.18 -4.93 0.75
CA LEU A 58 8.09 -5.32 -0.66
C LEU A 58 7.28 -4.31 -1.47
N LEU A 59 6.13 -3.86 -0.97
CA LEU A 59 5.31 -2.86 -1.62
C LEU A 59 6.05 -1.53 -1.80
N LEU A 60 6.74 -1.05 -0.76
CA LEU A 60 7.56 0.16 -0.82
C LEU A 60 8.76 0.01 -1.77
N TRP A 61 9.39 -1.16 -1.78
CA TRP A 61 10.49 -1.46 -2.71
C TRP A 61 10.01 -1.45 -4.16
N LEU A 62 8.87 -2.10 -4.45
CA LEU A 62 8.25 -2.07 -5.77
C LEU A 62 7.90 -0.64 -6.18
N LEU A 63 7.25 0.12 -5.29
CA LEU A 63 6.94 1.53 -5.53
C LEU A 63 8.21 2.31 -5.89
N HIS A 64 9.27 2.19 -5.09
CA HIS A 64 10.54 2.86 -5.34
C HIS A 64 11.14 2.50 -6.70
N ARG A 65 11.18 1.20 -7.01
CA ARG A 65 11.72 0.65 -8.25
C ARG A 65 10.99 1.16 -9.49
N TYR A 66 9.67 1.40 -9.37
CA TYR A 66 8.82 1.85 -10.46
C TYR A 66 8.53 3.35 -10.48
N LEU A 67 8.98 4.14 -9.48
CA LEU A 67 8.90 5.60 -9.51
C LEU A 67 9.47 6.22 -10.81
N PRO A 68 10.60 5.75 -11.36
CA PRO A 68 11.14 6.30 -12.61
C PRO A 68 10.24 6.07 -13.83
N LEU A 69 9.24 5.18 -13.75
CA LEU A 69 8.32 4.93 -14.86
C LEU A 69 7.13 5.90 -14.88
N ASN A 70 7.00 6.80 -13.89
CA ASN A 70 5.88 7.72 -13.77
C ASN A 70 5.98 8.91 -14.75
N HIS A 71 5.68 8.66 -16.03
CA HIS A 71 5.64 9.65 -17.11
C HIS A 71 4.20 9.91 -17.59
N ALA A 72 3.96 11.08 -18.16
CA ALA A 72 2.71 11.37 -18.87
C ALA A 72 2.60 10.55 -20.17
N PRO A 73 1.40 10.44 -20.78
CA PRO A 73 1.19 9.66 -22.02
C PRO A 73 2.04 10.11 -23.22
N ASP A 74 2.57 11.33 -23.16
CA ASP A 74 3.50 11.88 -24.15
C ASP A 74 4.92 11.28 -24.04
N GLY A 75 5.24 10.55 -22.96
CA GLY A 75 6.55 9.96 -22.67
C GLY A 75 7.67 10.97 -22.38
N ILE A 76 7.35 12.28 -22.39
CA ILE A 76 8.33 13.37 -22.37
C ILE A 76 8.24 14.16 -21.06
N THR A 77 7.03 14.31 -20.49
CA THR A 77 6.85 15.06 -19.23
C THR A 77 6.76 14.14 -18.01
N PRO A 78 7.70 14.24 -17.03
CA PRO A 78 7.58 13.52 -15.77
C PRO A 78 6.33 13.98 -15.02
N ARG A 79 5.44 13.05 -14.64
CA ARG A 79 4.31 13.40 -13.77
C ARG A 79 4.85 13.68 -12.37
N ALA A 80 4.71 14.93 -11.93
CA ALA A 80 5.16 15.36 -10.61
C ALA A 80 4.35 14.74 -9.43
N THR A 81 3.28 13.99 -9.72
CA THR A 81 2.39 13.42 -8.70
C THR A 81 2.03 11.97 -9.00
N LEU A 82 1.85 11.18 -7.94
CA LEU A 82 1.10 9.94 -8.01
C LEU A 82 -0.39 10.32 -8.10
N GLY A 83 -1.08 9.94 -9.17
CA GLY A 83 -2.51 10.26 -9.31
C GLY A 83 -3.35 9.70 -8.15
N PRO A 84 -4.60 10.15 -7.98
CA PRO A 84 -5.50 9.63 -6.95
C PRO A 84 -5.66 8.09 -7.03
N GLY A 85 -5.63 7.50 -8.24
CA GLY A 85 -5.63 6.05 -8.42
C GLY A 85 -4.42 5.36 -7.75
N ASN A 86 -3.20 5.87 -7.96
CA ASN A 86 -2.00 5.34 -7.30
C ASN A 86 -2.08 5.43 -5.77
N ALA A 87 -2.68 6.52 -5.23
CA ALA A 87 -2.87 6.64 -3.78
C ALA A 87 -3.86 5.57 -3.26
N LEU A 88 -4.91 5.29 -4.02
CA LEU A 88 -5.92 4.29 -3.68
C LEU A 88 -5.36 2.86 -3.78
N THR A 89 -4.58 2.56 -4.81
CA THR A 89 -3.85 1.30 -4.95
C THR A 89 -2.85 1.10 -3.80
N LEU A 90 -2.13 2.15 -3.40
CA LEU A 90 -1.21 2.09 -2.25
C LEU A 90 -1.96 1.89 -0.94
N LEU A 91 -3.10 2.56 -0.75
CA LEU A 91 -3.92 2.33 0.45
C LEU A 91 -4.39 0.88 0.52
N ARG A 92 -4.92 0.35 -0.59
CA ARG A 92 -5.33 -1.06 -0.71
C ARG A 92 -4.18 -2.02 -0.39
N GLY A 93 -3.03 -1.83 -1.04
CA GLY A 93 -1.84 -2.64 -0.83
C GLY A 93 -1.35 -2.58 0.63
N GLY A 94 -1.43 -1.40 1.26
CA GLY A 94 -1.10 -1.21 2.67
C GLY A 94 -2.01 -2.00 3.61
N LEU A 95 -3.33 -1.98 3.37
CA LEU A 95 -4.30 -2.75 4.16
C LEU A 95 -4.06 -4.26 4.02
N VAL A 96 -3.81 -4.74 2.80
CA VAL A 96 -3.46 -6.15 2.55
C VAL A 96 -2.11 -6.51 3.19
N GLY A 97 -1.14 -5.61 3.16
CA GLY A 97 0.15 -5.78 3.83
C GLY A 97 0.01 -5.96 5.34
N LEU A 98 -0.81 -5.13 5.99
CA LEU A 98 -1.13 -5.27 7.43
C LEU A 98 -1.91 -6.57 7.71
N MET A 99 -2.84 -6.96 6.83
CA MET A 99 -3.59 -8.20 6.95
C MET A 99 -2.69 -9.44 6.87
N THR A 100 -1.65 -9.39 6.02
CA THR A 100 -0.67 -10.48 5.86
C THR A 100 0.00 -10.84 7.19
N GLY A 101 0.08 -9.89 8.11
CA GLY A 101 0.55 -10.09 9.48
C GLY A 101 -0.13 -11.24 10.24
N PHE A 102 -1.40 -11.53 9.93
CA PHE A 102 -2.23 -12.50 10.64
C PHE A 102 -2.26 -13.90 10.00
N LEU A 103 -1.67 -14.11 8.81
CA LEU A 103 -1.88 -15.34 8.03
C LEU A 103 -1.43 -16.64 8.72
N PHE A 104 -0.37 -16.58 9.51
CA PHE A 104 0.27 -17.76 10.12
C PHE A 104 0.18 -17.78 11.64
N LEU A 105 -0.69 -16.94 12.20
CA LEU A 105 -0.84 -16.77 13.65
C LEU A 105 -2.26 -17.12 14.07
N PRO A 106 -2.48 -17.50 15.34
CA PRO A 106 -3.84 -17.66 15.86
C PRO A 106 -4.63 -16.35 15.74
N SER A 107 -5.96 -16.40 15.89
CA SER A 107 -6.73 -15.15 15.95
C SER A 107 -6.44 -14.38 17.24
N PRO A 108 -6.27 -13.04 17.19
CA PRO A 108 -6.22 -12.22 18.39
C PRO A 108 -7.49 -12.38 19.24
N PRO A 109 -7.39 -12.25 20.57
CA PRO A 109 -8.55 -12.38 21.45
C PRO A 109 -9.54 -11.23 21.30
N GLY A 110 -10.81 -11.51 21.62
CA GLY A 110 -11.87 -10.49 21.68
C GLY A 110 -12.18 -9.86 20.33
N TRP A 111 -12.51 -8.57 20.34
CA TRP A 111 -12.92 -7.83 19.15
C TRP A 111 -11.78 -7.69 18.11
N LEU A 112 -10.53 -7.79 18.54
CA LEU A 112 -9.36 -7.73 17.65
C LEU A 112 -9.27 -8.94 16.70
N GLY A 113 -9.95 -10.05 17.01
CA GLY A 113 -10.09 -11.17 16.09
C GLY A 113 -10.76 -10.81 14.76
N TRP A 114 -11.49 -9.68 14.71
CA TRP A 114 -12.13 -9.16 13.51
C TRP A 114 -11.22 -8.27 12.66
N LEU A 115 -10.02 -7.90 13.14
CA LEU A 115 -9.10 -7.03 12.38
C LEU A 115 -8.80 -7.56 10.97
N PRO A 116 -8.46 -8.85 10.78
CA PRO A 116 -8.18 -9.37 9.44
C PRO A 116 -9.36 -9.17 8.49
N ALA A 117 -10.58 -9.46 8.97
CA ALA A 117 -11.80 -9.27 8.19
C ALA A 117 -12.07 -7.79 7.89
N ALA A 118 -11.86 -6.89 8.86
CA ALA A 118 -12.03 -5.45 8.68
C ALA A 118 -11.02 -4.88 7.66
N LEU A 119 -9.74 -5.26 7.76
CA LEU A 119 -8.68 -4.87 6.82
C LEU A 119 -8.97 -5.37 5.40
N TYR A 120 -9.37 -6.64 5.27
CA TYR A 120 -9.73 -7.24 4.00
C TYR A 120 -10.92 -6.53 3.35
N THR A 121 -11.98 -6.32 4.14
CA THR A 121 -13.22 -5.70 3.68
C THR A 121 -12.96 -4.26 3.23
N ALA A 122 -12.20 -3.48 4.00
CA ALA A 122 -11.80 -2.13 3.61
C ALA A 122 -11.00 -2.12 2.29
N SER A 123 -10.05 -3.06 2.13
CA SER A 123 -9.29 -3.24 0.88
C SER A 123 -10.21 -3.57 -0.31
N ALA A 124 -11.19 -4.45 -0.13
CA ALA A 124 -12.15 -4.83 -1.17
C ALA A 124 -13.07 -3.65 -1.57
N PHE A 125 -13.55 -2.87 -0.61
CA PHE A 125 -14.34 -1.66 -0.90
C PHE A 125 -13.53 -0.64 -1.69
N ILE A 126 -12.28 -0.40 -1.30
CA ILE A 126 -11.38 0.51 -2.00
C ILE A 126 -11.20 0.09 -3.47
N ASP A 127 -11.02 -1.21 -3.72
CA ASP A 127 -10.88 -1.76 -5.08
C ASP A 127 -12.15 -1.57 -5.92
N LEU A 128 -13.31 -1.76 -5.30
CA LEU A 128 -14.60 -1.57 -5.96
C LEU A 128 -14.82 -0.10 -6.36
N PHE A 129 -14.44 0.85 -5.50
CA PHE A 129 -14.54 2.28 -5.78
C PHE A 129 -13.61 2.69 -6.93
N ASP A 130 -12.38 2.17 -7.00
CA ASP A 130 -11.47 2.45 -8.11
C ASP A 130 -12.05 1.93 -9.44
N GLY A 131 -12.52 0.68 -9.45
CA GLY A 131 -13.16 0.08 -10.61
C GLY A 131 -14.46 0.78 -11.02
N PHE A 132 -15.25 1.25 -10.06
CA PHE A 132 -16.48 2.00 -10.33
C PHE A 132 -16.19 3.40 -10.86
N ALA A 133 -15.24 4.12 -10.27
CA ALA A 133 -14.82 5.45 -10.73
C ALA A 133 -14.23 5.37 -12.15
N ALA A 134 -13.40 4.36 -12.43
CA ALA A 134 -12.86 4.11 -13.76
C ALA A 134 -13.96 3.82 -14.79
N ARG A 135 -14.94 2.98 -14.46
CA ARG A 135 -16.10 2.70 -15.34
C ARG A 135 -16.96 3.95 -15.58
N ARG A 136 -17.18 4.76 -14.55
CA ARG A 136 -18.02 5.98 -14.64
C ARG A 136 -17.31 7.13 -15.36
N ALA A 137 -15.98 7.23 -15.25
CA ALA A 137 -15.15 8.18 -16.00
C ALA A 137 -14.90 7.73 -17.46
N GLY A 138 -15.11 6.44 -17.76
CA GLY A 138 -14.98 5.84 -19.10
C GLY A 138 -16.28 5.75 -19.90
N HIS A 139 -17.39 6.32 -19.41
CA HIS A 139 -18.65 6.40 -20.18
C HIS A 139 -18.78 7.71 -20.96
N ALA A 140 -17.83 7.92 -21.87
CA ALA A 140 -18.06 8.65 -23.11
C ALA A 140 -17.38 7.89 -24.27
N THR A 141 -18.11 6.92 -24.83
CA THR A 141 -18.07 6.35 -26.21
C THR A 141 -16.76 5.74 -26.74
N ARG A 142 -16.75 4.66 -27.55
CA ARG A 142 -17.74 3.94 -28.37
C ARG A 142 -17.45 2.44 -28.29
#